data_AF-A0A9X8DNK3-F1
#
_entry.id   AF-A0A9X8DNK3-F1
#
_cell.length_a   1.000
_cell.length_b   1.000
_cell.length_c   1.000
_cell.angle_alpha   90.00
_cell.angle_beta   90.00
_cell.angle_gamma   90.00
#
_symmetry.space_group_name_H-M   'P 1'
#
loop_
_entity.id
_entity.type
_entity.pdbx_description
1 polymer ?
#
loop_
_entity_poly.entity_id
_entity_poly.type
_entity_poly.pdbx_seq_one_letter_code
_entity_poly.pdbx_strand_id
1 'polypeptide(L)' 'MMGVEHALVVHCAGLDELNPIGDAEIVEVTQNGYRRYILTPEELGIPRCTLQDLEGGDADDNCRILRQVFQGGEHCDNAI' A
#
# COMPACT_ATOMS: atom_id res chain seq x y z
N MET A 1 9.24 -23.30 10.45
CA MET A 1 8.71 -22.06 9.86
C MET A 1 7.26 -21.95 10.31
N MET A 2 6.79 -20.78 10.77
CA MET A 2 5.38 -20.57 11.12
C MET A 2 4.53 -20.90 9.88
N GLY A 3 3.36 -21.54 10.03
CA GLY A 3 2.57 -22.14 8.94
C GLY A 3 1.95 -21.16 7.92
N VAL A 4 2.76 -20.29 7.34
CA VAL A 4 2.40 -19.24 6.38
C VAL A 4 2.66 -19.75 4.97
N GLU A 5 1.62 -19.88 4.16
CA GLU A 5 1.75 -20.29 2.75
C GLU A 5 2.47 -19.23 1.91
N HIS A 6 2.08 -17.96 2.08
CA HIS A 6 2.62 -16.80 1.38
C HIS A 6 2.46 -15.53 2.21
N ALA A 7 3.49 -14.68 2.25
CA ALA A 7 3.44 -13.39 2.93
C ALA A 7 4.39 -12.36 2.29
N LEU A 8 4.03 -11.08 2.45
CA LEU A 8 4.88 -9.94 2.12
C LEU A 8 5.21 -9.20 3.41
N VAL A 9 6.49 -9.01 3.69
CA VAL A 9 6.97 -8.06 4.70
C VAL A 9 7.44 -6.81 3.96
N VAL A 10 6.92 -5.66 4.34
CA VAL A 10 7.11 -4.41 3.60
C VAL A 10 7.68 -3.32 4.49
N HIS A 11 8.50 -2.47 3.91
CA HIS A 11 8.94 -1.20 4.48
C HIS A 11 8.99 -0.18 3.35
N CYS A 12 8.34 0.97 3.51
CA CYS A 12 8.25 1.95 2.43
C CYS A 12 8.27 3.38 2.98
N ALA A 13 9.25 4.16 2.54
CA ALA A 13 9.39 5.58 2.89
C ALA A 13 9.34 5.90 4.40
N GLY A 14 9.82 5.00 5.27
CA GLY A 14 9.78 5.17 6.72
C GLY A 14 8.48 4.72 7.40
N LEU A 15 7.51 4.22 6.63
CA LEU A 15 6.22 3.69 7.10
C LEU A 15 6.18 2.15 6.99
N ASP A 16 5.24 1.55 7.70
CA ASP A 16 4.98 0.10 7.76
C ASP A 16 3.97 -0.39 6.71
N GLU A 17 3.47 0.51 5.87
CA GLU A 17 2.50 0.25 4.80
C GLU A 17 3.14 0.40 3.41
N LEU A 18 2.66 -0.34 2.41
CA LEU A 18 2.92 0.00 1.01
C LEU A 18 2.22 1.31 0.68
N ASN A 19 2.98 2.31 0.24
CA ASN A 19 2.45 3.63 -0.03
C ASN A 19 3.10 4.26 -1.29
N PRO A 20 2.46 5.24 -1.94
CA PRO A 20 3.02 5.86 -3.15
C PRO A 20 4.07 6.96 -2.89
N ILE A 21 4.52 7.19 -1.65
CA ILE A 21 5.49 8.26 -1.37
C ILE A 21 6.87 7.89 -1.93
N GLY A 22 7.30 6.65 -1.74
CA GLY A 22 8.64 6.19 -2.02
C GLY A 22 8.70 4.78 -2.56
N ASP A 23 9.92 4.29 -2.73
CA ASP A 23 10.17 2.92 -3.13
C ASP A 23 9.92 1.99 -1.94
N ALA A 24 9.32 0.83 -2.19
CA ALA A 24 9.04 -0.17 -1.18
C ALA A 24 10.07 -1.30 -1.20
N GLU A 25 10.70 -1.57 -0.05
CA GLU A 25 11.48 -2.78 0.17
C GLU A 25 10.54 -3.92 0.55
N ILE A 26 10.57 -5.01 -0.23
CA ILE A 26 9.69 -6.16 -0.04
C ILE A 26 10.52 -7.42 0.22
N VAL A 27 10.13 -8.15 1.27
CA VAL A 27 10.53 -9.55 1.48
C VAL A 27 9.31 -10.44 1.28
N GLU A 28 9.30 -11.15 0.17
CA GLU A 28 8.25 -12.12 -0.14
C GLU A 28 8.67 -13.50 0.38
N VAL A 29 7.84 -14.08 1.24
CA VAL A 29 8.06 -15.37 1.89
C VAL A 29 7.05 -16.37 1.35
N THR A 30 7.54 -17.53 0.92
CA THR A 30 6.76 -18.67 0.41
C THR A 30 7.20 -19.95 1.12
N GLN A 31 6.51 -21.06 0.84
CA GLN A 31 6.97 -22.39 1.23
C GLN A 31 8.36 -22.76 0.66
N ASN A 32 8.79 -22.13 -0.43
CA ASN A 32 10.06 -22.41 -1.11
C ASN A 32 11.23 -21.53 -0.62
N GLY A 33 11.01 -20.68 0.38
CA GLY A 33 11.98 -19.71 0.88
C GLY A 33 11.50 -18.27 0.67
N TYR A 34 12.43 -17.32 0.66
CA TYR A 34 12.12 -15.90 0.50
C TYR A 34 12.92 -15.25 -0.62
N ARG A 35 12.36 -14.18 -1.20
CA ARG A 35 13.08 -13.27 -2.12
C ARG A 35 12.91 -11.82 -1.67
N ARG A 36 13.89 -11.00 -2.03
CA ARG A 36 13.88 -9.56 -1.77
C ARG A 36 13.86 -8.79 -3.07
N TYR A 37 13.06 -7.74 -3.13
CA TYR A 37 13.00 -6.85 -4.28
C TYR A 37 12.50 -5.47 -3.86
N ILE A 38 12.71 -4.50 -4.75
CA ILE A 38 12.15 -3.16 -4.64
C ILE A 38 10.93 -3.09 -5.56
N LEU A 39 9.87 -2.44 -5.10
CA LEU A 39 8.70 -2.10 -5.90
C LEU A 39 8.53 -0.57 -5.90
N THR A 40 8.44 0.02 -7.08
CA THR A 40 8.16 1.45 -7.25
C THR A 40 6.68 1.67 -7.54
N PRO A 41 6.05 2.79 -7.11
CA PRO A 41 4.65 3.09 -7.44
C PRO A 41 4.38 3.09 -8.95
N GLU A 42 5.35 3.55 -9.74
CA GLU A 42 5.26 3.65 -11.20
C GLU A 42 5.14 2.28 -11.89
N GLU A 43 5.74 1.22 -11.34
CA GLU A 43 5.59 -0.15 -11.87
C GLU A 43 4.14 -0.66 -11.78
N LEU A 44 3.33 -0.06 -10.90
CA LEU A 44 1.91 -0.35 -10.76
C LEU A 44 1.01 0.67 -11.48
N GLY A 45 1.59 1.67 -12.15
CA GLY A 45 0.84 2.79 -12.73
C GLY A 45 0.25 3.76 -11.70
N ILE A 46 0.75 3.73 -10.45
CA ILE A 46 0.27 4.60 -9.38
C ILE A 46 1.17 5.85 -9.32
N PRO A 47 0.60 7.07 -9.38
CA PRO A 47 1.38 8.30 -9.25
C PRO A 47 1.93 8.44 -7.83
N ARG A 48 3.10 9.07 -7.70
CA ARG A 48 3.64 9.40 -6.38
C ARG A 48 2.80 10.46 -5.67
N CYS A 49 2.79 10.40 -4.35
CA CYS A 49 2.13 11.37 -3.48
C CYS A 49 3.08 11.88 -2.38
N THR A 50 2.62 12.87 -1.63
CA THR A 50 3.29 13.39 -0.45
C THR A 50 2.70 12.77 0.81
N LEU A 51 3.42 12.87 1.94
CA LEU A 51 2.88 12.43 3.24
C LEU A 51 1.58 13.17 3.59
N GLN A 52 1.46 14.44 3.19
CA GLN A 52 0.28 15.26 3.43
C GLN A 52 -0.96 14.72 2.71
N ASP A 53 -0.79 14.10 1.53
CA ASP A 53 -1.89 13.51 0.76
C ASP A 53 -2.46 12.25 1.42
N LEU A 54 -1.70 11.62 2.33
CA LEU A 54 -2.10 10.43 3.09
C LEU A 54 -2.53 10.75 4.53
N GLU A 55 -2.55 12.03 4.91
CA GLU A 55 -2.87 12.42 6.28
C GLU A 55 -4.34 12.11 6.60
N GLY A 56 -4.55 11.35 7.67
CA GLY A 56 -5.88 11.09 8.22
C GLY A 56 -6.38 12.26 9.08
N GLY A 57 -7.67 12.23 9.41
CA GLY A 57 -8.30 13.20 10.31
C GLY A 57 -8.69 12.56 11.64
N ASP A 58 -9.78 13.09 12.22
CA ASP A 58 -10.45 12.44 13.34
C ASP A 58 -11.20 11.16 12.91
N ALA A 59 -11.92 10.55 13.86
CA ALA A 59 -12.64 9.30 13.59
C ALA A 59 -13.75 9.45 12.54
N ASP A 60 -14.47 10.59 12.54
CA ASP A 60 -15.57 10.82 11.60
C ASP A 60 -15.02 11.11 10.20
N ASP A 61 -13.93 11.88 10.11
CA ASP A 61 -13.20 12.10 8.86
C ASP A 61 -12.65 10.81 8.26
N ASN A 62 -11.96 9.99 9.06
CA ASN A 62 -11.40 8.72 8.59
C ASN A 62 -12.51 7.76 8.13
N CYS A 63 -13.66 7.73 8.82
CA CYS A 63 -14.81 6.93 8.40
C CYS A 63 -15.35 7.39 7.04
N ARG A 64 -15.46 8.70 6.83
CA ARG A 64 -15.92 9.30 5.57
C ARG A 64 -14.93 9.00 4.43
N ILE A 65 -13.63 9.23 4.64
CA ILE A 65 -12.58 8.97 3.65
C ILE A 65 -12.60 7.50 3.24
N LEU A 66 -12.59 6.58 4.21
CA LEU A 66 -12.60 5.15 3.94
C LEU A 66 -13.82 4.72 3.12
N ARG A 67 -15.02 5.24 3.45
CA ARG A 67 -16.24 4.97 2.66
C ARG A 67 -16.13 5.51 1.24
N GLN A 68 -15.59 6.71 1.06
CA GLN A 68 -15.38 7.29 -0.27
C GLN A 68 -14.46 6.41 -1.11
N VAL A 69 -13.35 5.92 -0.54
CA VAL A 69 -12.43 4.98 -1.21
C VAL A 69 -13.16 3.71 -1.66
N PHE A 70 -13.95 3.08 -0.80
CA PHE A 70 -14.71 1.87 -1.15
C PHE A 70 -15.85 2.13 -2.16
N GLN A 71 -16.26 3.37 -2.37
CA GLN A 71 -17.24 3.78 -3.39
C GLN A 71 -16.59 4.12 -4.75
N GLY A 72 -15.27 3.93 -4.88
CA GLY A 72 -14.50 4.24 -6.08
C GLY A 72 -13.58 5.46 -5.93
N GLY A 73 -13.63 6.18 -4.81
CA GLY A 73 -12.75 7.33 -4.58
C GLY A 73 -12.80 8.37 -5.70
N GLU A 74 -11.73 9.16 -5.84
CA GLU A 74 -11.60 10.17 -6.90
C GLU A 74 -10.77 9.69 -8.10
N HIS A 75 -10.12 8.52 -8.00
CA HIS A 75 -9.12 8.01 -8.95
C HIS A 75 -9.41 6.59 -9.47
N CYS A 76 -10.65 6.09 -9.36
CA CYS A 76 -11.01 4.83 -10.03
C CYS A 76 -11.46 5.08 -11.47
N ASP A 77 -10.65 4.64 -12.44
CA ASP A 77 -11.04 4.54 -13.85
C ASP A 77 -12.07 3.42 -14.11
N ASN A 78 -12.37 2.59 -13.10
CA ASN A 78 -13.41 1.58 -13.12
C ASN A 78 -14.39 1.82 -11.97
N ALA A 79 -15.43 2.62 -12.22
CA ALA A 79 -16.69 2.44 -11.53
C ALA A 79 -17.20 1.02 -11.83
N ILE A 80 -17.54 0.25 -10.79
CA ILE A 80 -18.30 -0.99 -10.94
C ILE A 80 -19.69 -0.66 -11.50
#